data_AF-A0A1C7MP44-F1
#
_entry.id   AF-A0A1C7MP44-F1
#
_cell.length_a   1.000
_cell.length_b   1.000
_cell.length_c   1.000
_cell.angle_alpha   90.00
_cell.angle_beta   90.00
_cell.angle_gamma   90.00
#
_symmetry.space_group_name_H-M   'P 1'
#
loop_
_entity.id
_entity.type
_entity.pdbx_description
1 polymer ?
#
loop_
_entity_poly.entity_id
_entity_poly.type
_entity_poly.pdbx_seq_one_letter_code
_entity_poly.pdbx_strand_id
1 'polypeptide(L)'
;MPVIEQIVPRVIALKPKLAEYRDDPDRIRGLARIFAEAGETYRSLLLHHPETFFPIVEAIGECSAYPDLDIVPITFHFWMRLAQSIGKKPSVSPLFLDAYKALMGVIIRHLHFPADLSSLTGQEAENFRSFRHVMGDTLKDCCYVLGADTCLLAAYELITTALSHAPAAISWQEIEAPLFSMRSMGAEVDPADEKAVPKIMDLIPSLPPHPRVRYAALLIISRYTEWINKHPDYIPYQLQYISAGFEDNDAEVNAAAGQALKYLCQDCRRHLDDKVQVYEAIAYVISAMPMEQAAQSLRTFSLDILARVHKLAIGSTPATKEELLEVSHGLENLEVMLGVIDTFGEQLPAACQNTYQEAWAVFDPFIAKYGSDYQITERTTRVLRLGLKFFGPAVRPILPSVLLRMSTAFEATGLSSYLWISSKIVGAFGNEEDPALRAAFRDVLERSSKKLVLILQEKPPSSIPDVMEDYLQMMLQMIEFAPDVLFTSPAFAIAFRAAMAALTLIHSDIIFAALDLIRSILTHDCLAPVSNVPPPPKFPLYAAAIRPVIEKEGLELTGYLLSA
;
A
#
# COMPACT_ATOMS: atom_id res chain seq x y z
N MET A 1 54.70 31.62 -22.38
CA MET A 1 54.62 30.52 -23.37
C MET A 1 55.83 29.59 -23.40
N PRO A 2 57.11 30.03 -23.29
CA PRO A 2 58.27 29.12 -23.49
C PRO A 2 58.30 27.91 -22.55
N VAL A 3 57.84 28.09 -21.31
CA VAL A 3 57.79 27.02 -20.30
C VAL A 3 56.69 26.00 -20.64
N ILE A 4 55.54 26.44 -21.16
CA ILE A 4 54.43 25.56 -21.54
C ILE A 4 54.85 24.68 -22.73
N GLU A 5 55.52 25.26 -23.73
CA GLU A 5 56.05 24.54 -24.89
C GLU A 5 57.11 23.49 -24.52
N GLN A 6 57.79 23.62 -23.38
CA GLN A 6 58.72 22.62 -22.88
C GLN A 6 58.05 21.55 -22.01
N ILE A 7 57.03 21.92 -21.23
CA ILE A 7 56.36 21.02 -20.29
C ILE A 7 55.33 20.13 -21.00
N VAL A 8 54.46 20.72 -21.82
CA VAL A 8 53.30 20.01 -22.41
C VAL A 8 53.74 18.78 -23.24
N PRO A 9 54.73 18.86 -24.14
CA PRO A 9 55.17 17.68 -24.89
C PRO A 9 55.71 16.57 -23.99
N ARG A 10 56.37 16.93 -22.87
CA ARG A 10 56.89 15.96 -21.89
C ARG A 10 55.77 15.30 -21.11
N VAL A 11 54.75 16.04 -20.72
CA VAL A 11 53.55 15.50 -20.06
C VAL A 11 52.83 14.55 -21.01
N ILE A 12 52.60 14.96 -22.27
CA ILE A 12 51.95 14.11 -23.28
C ILE A 12 52.76 12.83 -23.53
N ALA A 13 54.10 12.91 -23.56
CA ALA A 13 54.98 11.75 -23.71
C ALA A 13 54.90 10.74 -22.54
N LEU A 14 54.27 11.09 -21.42
CA LEU A 14 53.98 10.14 -20.34
C LEU A 14 52.75 9.27 -20.62
N LYS A 15 51.86 9.64 -21.56
CA LYS A 15 50.60 8.91 -21.81
C LYS A 15 50.83 7.42 -22.07
N PRO A 16 51.78 6.99 -22.92
CA PRO A 16 52.05 5.56 -23.14
C PRO A 16 52.43 4.78 -21.87
N LYS A 17 52.93 5.46 -20.82
CA LYS A 17 53.30 4.84 -19.55
C LYS A 17 52.10 4.39 -18.73
N LEU A 18 50.89 4.89 -19.01
CA LEU A 18 49.66 4.39 -18.38
C LEU A 18 49.42 2.91 -18.74
N ALA A 19 49.70 2.53 -19.98
CA ALA A 19 49.64 1.14 -20.41
C ALA A 19 50.80 0.31 -19.85
N GLU A 20 52.02 0.88 -19.83
CA GLU A 20 53.22 0.21 -19.30
C GLU A 20 53.08 -0.14 -17.80
N TYR A 21 52.52 0.78 -17.01
CA TYR A 21 52.38 0.63 -15.56
C TYR A 21 50.98 0.21 -15.13
N ARG A 22 50.19 -0.40 -16.02
CA ARG A 22 48.80 -0.81 -15.75
C ARG A 22 48.66 -1.61 -14.45
N ASP A 23 49.64 -2.47 -14.15
CA ASP A 23 49.63 -3.35 -12.98
C ASP A 23 50.34 -2.76 -11.75
N ASP A 24 50.74 -1.47 -11.79
CA ASP A 24 51.38 -0.73 -10.69
C ASP A 24 50.50 0.47 -10.27
N PRO A 25 49.58 0.29 -9.30
CA PRO A 25 48.64 1.33 -8.87
C PRO A 25 49.32 2.60 -8.35
N ASP A 26 50.49 2.48 -7.72
CA ASP A 26 51.20 3.65 -7.17
C ASP A 26 51.76 4.54 -8.28
N ARG A 27 52.31 3.94 -9.35
CA ARG A 27 52.73 4.69 -10.53
C ARG A 27 51.56 5.31 -11.27
N ILE A 28 50.47 4.57 -11.43
CA ILE A 28 49.25 5.10 -12.07
C ILE A 28 48.69 6.26 -11.25
N ARG A 29 48.67 6.16 -9.92
CA ARG A 29 48.26 7.25 -9.02
C ARG A 29 49.12 8.49 -9.20
N GLY A 30 50.44 8.32 -9.33
CA GLY A 30 51.37 9.42 -9.64
C GLY A 30 51.09 10.07 -11.00
N LEU A 31 50.88 9.26 -12.04
CA LEU A 31 50.57 9.75 -13.39
C LEU A 31 49.21 10.47 -13.43
N ALA A 32 48.18 9.91 -12.79
CA ALA A 32 46.86 10.50 -12.69
C ALA A 32 46.92 11.91 -12.08
N ARG A 33 47.73 12.11 -11.02
CA ARG A 33 47.95 13.44 -10.43
C ARG A 33 48.62 14.40 -11.40
N ILE A 34 49.65 13.96 -12.12
CA ILE A 34 50.34 14.80 -13.12
C ILE A 34 49.38 15.23 -14.23
N PHE A 35 48.61 14.29 -14.77
CA PHE A 35 47.66 14.58 -15.84
C PHE A 35 46.50 15.45 -15.37
N ALA A 36 45.91 15.17 -14.20
CA ALA A 36 44.85 15.98 -13.63
C ALA A 36 45.32 17.43 -13.40
N GLU A 37 46.48 17.62 -12.77
CA GLU A 37 47.05 18.96 -12.53
C GLU A 37 47.34 19.70 -13.84
N ALA A 38 47.88 19.01 -14.85
CA ALA A 38 48.11 19.59 -16.17
C ALA A 38 46.79 19.97 -16.86
N GLY A 39 45.77 19.11 -16.81
CA GLY A 39 44.45 19.38 -17.36
C GLY A 39 43.77 20.56 -16.69
N GLU A 40 43.88 20.68 -15.37
CA GLU A 40 43.33 21.80 -14.61
C GLU A 40 44.06 23.12 -14.91
N THR A 41 45.40 23.08 -14.92
CA THR A 41 46.25 24.25 -15.21
C THR A 41 46.03 24.77 -16.62
N TYR A 42 45.92 23.87 -17.61
CA TYR A 42 45.81 24.22 -19.02
C TYR A 42 44.36 24.22 -19.55
N ARG A 43 43.35 24.22 -18.66
CA ARG A 43 41.92 24.14 -19.01
C ARG A 43 41.46 25.14 -20.07
N SER A 44 41.94 26.39 -20.01
CA SER A 44 41.60 27.39 -21.04
C SER A 44 42.23 27.02 -22.39
N LEU A 45 43.49 26.58 -22.39
CA LEU A 45 44.21 26.22 -23.61
C LEU A 45 43.64 24.95 -24.25
N LEU A 46 43.17 24.00 -23.45
CA LEU A 46 42.43 22.83 -23.92
C LEU A 46 41.26 23.20 -24.82
N LEU A 47 40.47 24.20 -24.40
CA LEU A 47 39.27 24.63 -25.15
C LEU A 47 39.60 25.44 -26.40
N HIS A 48 40.71 26.19 -26.42
CA HIS A 48 41.11 27.03 -27.55
C HIS A 48 42.00 26.30 -28.58
N HIS A 49 42.75 25.29 -28.15
CA HIS A 49 43.74 24.54 -28.94
C HIS A 49 43.61 23.02 -28.71
N PRO A 50 42.44 22.42 -28.98
CA PRO A 50 42.20 21.01 -28.71
C PRO A 50 43.20 20.10 -29.44
N GLU A 51 43.63 20.43 -30.66
CA GLU A 51 44.59 19.63 -31.44
C GLU A 51 45.92 19.39 -30.72
N THR A 52 46.35 20.32 -29.87
CA THR A 52 47.63 20.23 -29.16
C THR A 52 47.45 19.62 -27.78
N PHE A 53 46.39 19.99 -27.05
CA PHE A 53 46.25 19.67 -25.64
C PHE A 53 45.31 18.47 -25.36
N PHE A 54 44.48 18.06 -26.32
CA PHE A 54 43.54 16.94 -26.13
C PHE A 54 44.16 15.61 -25.70
N PRO A 55 45.42 15.25 -26.07
CA PRO A 55 46.07 14.06 -25.54
C PRO A 55 46.14 14.01 -23.99
N ILE A 56 46.14 15.16 -23.32
CA ILE A 56 46.06 15.24 -21.85
C ILE A 56 44.68 14.77 -21.37
N VAL A 57 43.60 15.18 -22.05
CA VAL A 57 42.22 14.77 -21.73
C VAL A 57 42.05 13.27 -21.92
N GLU A 58 42.61 12.72 -23.01
CA GLU A 58 42.60 11.28 -23.24
C GLU A 58 43.33 10.52 -22.12
N ALA A 59 44.49 11.01 -21.68
CA ALA A 59 45.24 10.41 -20.58
C ALA A 59 44.46 10.45 -19.26
N ILE A 60 43.74 11.55 -18.97
CA ILE A 60 42.85 11.65 -17.81
C ILE A 60 41.66 10.69 -17.94
N GLY A 61 41.12 10.51 -19.15
CA GLY A 61 40.09 9.52 -19.45
C GLY A 61 40.54 8.08 -19.17
N GLU A 62 41.76 7.73 -19.59
CA GLU A 62 42.37 6.43 -19.26
C GLU A 62 42.54 6.24 -17.74
N CYS A 63 42.95 7.29 -17.01
CA CYS A 63 43.03 7.25 -15.55
C CYS A 63 41.64 7.08 -14.90
N SER A 64 40.60 7.71 -15.48
CA SER A 64 39.21 7.59 -14.99
C SER A 64 38.68 6.17 -15.19
N ALA A 65 39.16 5.47 -16.22
CA ALA A 65 38.80 4.09 -16.53
C ALA A 65 39.60 3.04 -15.73
N TYR A 66 40.51 3.47 -14.86
CA TYR A 66 41.34 2.55 -14.10
C TYR A 66 40.51 1.73 -13.09
N PRO A 67 40.80 0.43 -12.87
CA PRO A 67 39.99 -0.42 -11.99
C PRO A 67 40.04 -0.07 -10.49
N ASP A 68 41.15 0.53 -10.03
CA ASP A 68 41.30 0.93 -8.63
C ASP A 68 40.52 2.22 -8.35
N LEU A 69 39.41 2.08 -7.63
CA LEU A 69 38.50 3.17 -7.28
C LEU A 69 39.13 4.23 -6.37
N ASP A 70 40.28 3.96 -5.73
CA ASP A 70 41.01 4.97 -4.95
C ASP A 70 41.76 5.97 -5.85
N ILE A 71 41.96 5.63 -7.13
CA ILE A 71 42.69 6.47 -8.08
C ILE A 71 41.73 7.32 -8.93
N VAL A 72 40.60 6.74 -9.33
CA VAL A 72 39.56 7.38 -10.15
C VAL A 72 39.20 8.81 -9.67
N PRO A 73 38.95 9.08 -8.36
CA PRO A 73 38.53 10.41 -7.91
C PRO A 73 39.57 11.52 -8.10
N ILE A 74 40.85 11.20 -8.34
CA ILE A 74 41.89 12.19 -8.68
C ILE A 74 41.49 12.97 -9.95
N THR A 75 40.69 12.36 -10.83
CA THR A 75 40.27 12.96 -12.10
C THR A 75 39.00 13.81 -11.99
N PHE A 76 38.21 13.67 -10.94
CA PHE A 76 36.85 14.26 -10.88
C PHE A 76 36.85 15.78 -10.87
N HIS A 77 37.78 16.40 -10.14
CA HIS A 77 37.84 17.86 -10.09
C HIS A 77 38.19 18.47 -11.46
N PHE A 78 39.05 17.82 -12.25
CA PHE A 78 39.30 18.19 -13.63
C PHE A 78 38.02 18.14 -14.47
N TRP A 79 37.28 17.02 -14.44
CA TRP A 79 36.06 16.84 -15.23
C TRP A 79 35.00 17.89 -14.86
N MET A 80 34.71 18.06 -13.58
CA MET A 80 33.79 19.08 -13.09
C MET A 80 34.17 20.49 -13.60
N ARG A 81 35.45 20.87 -13.48
CA ARG A 81 35.92 22.19 -13.94
C ARG A 81 35.88 22.35 -15.44
N LEU A 82 36.18 21.30 -16.19
CA LEU A 82 36.10 21.31 -17.65
C LEU A 82 34.64 21.46 -18.09
N ALA A 83 33.69 20.74 -17.47
CA ALA A 83 32.27 20.86 -17.75
C ALA A 83 31.77 22.29 -17.53
N GLN A 84 32.12 22.90 -16.40
CA GLN A 84 31.83 24.31 -16.11
C GLN A 84 32.42 25.28 -17.13
N SER A 85 33.62 24.99 -17.67
CA SER A 85 34.31 25.85 -18.65
C SER A 85 33.78 25.68 -20.08
N ILE A 86 33.26 24.51 -20.40
CA ILE A 86 32.50 24.25 -21.63
C ILE A 86 31.16 24.99 -21.54
N GLY A 87 30.43 24.84 -20.44
CA GLY A 87 29.16 25.52 -20.22
C GLY A 87 28.15 25.25 -21.33
N LYS A 88 27.17 26.15 -21.48
CA LYS A 88 26.20 26.15 -22.59
C LYS A 88 26.77 26.82 -23.85
N LYS A 89 28.06 26.63 -24.16
CA LYS A 89 28.64 27.21 -25.38
C LYS A 89 27.97 26.59 -26.62
N PRO A 90 27.57 27.40 -27.62
CA PRO A 90 26.86 26.92 -28.80
C PRO A 90 27.74 26.04 -29.72
N SER A 91 29.07 26.16 -29.62
CA SER A 91 30.01 25.28 -30.32
C SER A 91 30.98 24.63 -29.32
N VAL A 92 30.79 23.33 -29.12
CA VAL A 92 31.71 22.48 -28.37
C VAL A 92 32.37 21.53 -29.36
N SER A 93 33.70 21.36 -29.27
CA SER A 93 34.41 20.40 -30.13
C SER A 93 33.85 18.99 -29.92
N PRO A 94 33.57 18.22 -30.99
CA PRO A 94 33.11 16.83 -30.88
C PRO A 94 34.01 15.96 -30.00
N LEU A 95 35.31 16.25 -29.98
CA LEU A 95 36.30 15.57 -29.14
C LEU A 95 35.92 15.60 -27.65
N PHE A 96 35.44 16.74 -27.14
CA PHE A 96 35.01 16.83 -25.74
C PHE A 96 33.70 16.11 -25.50
N LEU A 97 32.74 16.19 -26.44
CA LEU A 97 31.48 15.46 -26.33
C LEU A 97 31.73 13.94 -26.27
N ASP A 98 32.62 13.43 -27.11
CA ASP A 98 32.98 12.03 -27.12
C ASP A 98 33.76 11.62 -25.87
N ALA A 99 34.61 12.50 -25.33
CA ALA A 99 35.28 12.29 -24.05
C ALA A 99 34.29 12.18 -22.88
N TYR A 100 33.27 13.05 -22.81
CA TYR A 100 32.24 12.97 -21.76
C TYR A 100 31.32 11.76 -21.93
N LYS A 101 31.00 11.34 -23.17
CA LYS A 101 30.26 10.09 -23.42
C LYS A 101 31.06 8.87 -22.94
N ALA A 102 32.36 8.83 -23.23
CA ALA A 102 33.24 7.77 -22.77
C ALA A 102 33.36 7.77 -21.24
N LEU A 103 33.52 8.94 -20.62
CA LEU A 103 33.54 9.10 -19.17
C LEU A 103 32.26 8.57 -18.54
N MET A 104 31.08 8.97 -19.04
CA MET A 104 29.80 8.49 -18.54
C MET A 104 29.71 6.96 -18.57
N GLY A 105 30.08 6.33 -19.69
CA GLY A 105 30.10 4.86 -19.79
C GLY A 105 31.07 4.19 -18.80
N VAL A 106 32.22 4.82 -18.55
CA VAL A 106 33.20 4.38 -17.54
C VAL A 106 32.63 4.50 -16.12
N ILE A 107 32.02 5.63 -15.78
CA ILE A 107 31.46 5.85 -14.44
C ILE A 107 30.29 4.89 -14.17
N ILE A 108 29.42 4.65 -15.15
CA ILE A 108 28.35 3.65 -15.01
C ILE A 108 28.92 2.24 -14.79
N ARG A 109 30.03 1.90 -15.44
CA ARG A 109 30.71 0.63 -15.19
C ARG A 109 31.24 0.53 -13.75
N HIS A 110 31.87 1.59 -13.24
CA HIS A 110 32.38 1.64 -11.86
C HIS A 110 31.27 1.66 -10.80
N LEU A 111 30.02 1.97 -11.17
CA LEU A 111 28.86 1.88 -10.29
C LEU A 111 28.38 0.45 -10.02
N HIS A 112 28.89 -0.56 -10.74
CA HIS A 112 28.49 -1.96 -10.56
C HIS A 112 28.93 -2.46 -9.19
N PHE A 113 28.00 -3.10 -8.48
CA PHE A 113 28.37 -3.87 -7.30
C PHE A 113 29.32 -5.01 -7.67
N PRO A 114 30.23 -5.40 -6.75
CA PRO A 114 31.03 -6.61 -6.93
C PRO A 114 30.14 -7.85 -7.15
N ALA A 115 30.67 -8.83 -7.89
CA ALA A 115 29.97 -10.09 -8.14
C ALA A 115 29.73 -10.89 -6.85
N ASP A 116 30.66 -10.81 -5.90
CA ASP A 116 30.54 -11.40 -4.58
C ASP A 116 30.38 -10.29 -3.53
N LEU A 117 29.17 -10.14 -2.98
CA LEU A 117 28.90 -9.18 -1.92
C LEU A 117 29.51 -9.59 -0.58
N SER A 118 29.82 -10.88 -0.39
CA SER A 118 30.39 -11.41 0.85
C SER A 118 31.88 -11.10 1.00
N SER A 119 32.54 -10.68 -0.08
CA SER A 119 33.95 -10.29 -0.07
C SER A 119 34.19 -8.89 0.50
N LEU A 120 33.14 -8.09 0.70
CA LEU A 120 33.25 -6.75 1.26
C LEU A 120 33.07 -6.80 2.78
N THR A 121 34.04 -6.26 3.51
CA THR A 121 33.84 -5.94 4.93
C THR A 121 32.80 -4.81 5.07
N GLY A 122 32.18 -4.68 6.25
CA GLY A 122 31.15 -3.65 6.48
C GLY A 122 31.65 -2.22 6.20
N GLN A 123 32.93 -1.92 6.46
CA GLN A 123 33.52 -0.61 6.16
C GLN A 123 33.74 -0.40 4.66
N GLU A 124 34.19 -1.43 3.93
CA GLU A 124 34.39 -1.34 2.48
C GLU A 124 33.06 -1.18 1.73
N ALA A 125 32.01 -1.86 2.20
CA ALA A 125 30.66 -1.69 1.66
C ALA A 125 30.15 -0.25 1.84
N GLU A 126 30.38 0.35 3.01
CA GLU A 126 29.99 1.74 3.27
C GLU A 126 30.83 2.73 2.46
N ASN A 127 32.14 2.51 2.36
CA ASN A 127 33.03 3.32 1.52
C ASN A 127 32.58 3.27 0.06
N PHE A 128 32.23 2.09 -0.45
CA PHE A 128 31.71 1.94 -1.81
C PHE A 128 30.40 2.71 -2.00
N ARG A 129 29.43 2.58 -1.07
CA ARG A 129 28.17 3.34 -1.11
C ARG A 129 28.40 4.84 -1.15
N SER A 130 29.27 5.36 -0.28
CA SER A 130 29.66 6.78 -0.27
C SER A 130 30.28 7.19 -1.60
N PHE A 131 31.18 6.36 -2.15
CA PHE A 131 31.86 6.62 -3.41
C PHE A 131 30.90 6.64 -4.61
N ARG A 132 29.85 5.81 -4.62
CA ARG A 132 28.80 5.86 -5.67
C ARG A 132 28.11 7.22 -5.74
N HIS A 133 27.94 7.92 -4.62
CA HIS A 133 27.39 9.29 -4.63
C HIS A 133 28.34 10.29 -5.29
N VAL A 134 29.65 10.18 -5.03
CA VAL A 134 30.69 11.02 -5.67
C VAL A 134 30.74 10.78 -7.19
N MET A 135 30.68 9.52 -7.61
CA MET A 135 30.54 9.16 -9.02
C MET A 135 29.25 9.72 -9.63
N GLY A 136 28.16 9.71 -8.86
CA GLY A 136 26.89 10.34 -9.23
C GLY A 136 27.03 11.83 -9.55
N ASP A 137 27.86 12.58 -8.83
CA ASP A 137 28.12 13.99 -9.13
C ASP A 137 28.88 14.18 -10.45
N THR A 138 29.85 13.30 -10.74
CA THR A 138 30.55 13.30 -12.04
C THR A 138 29.60 12.99 -13.20
N LEU A 139 28.56 12.17 -12.99
CA LEU A 139 27.52 11.95 -14.00
C LEU A 139 26.67 13.21 -14.25
N LYS A 140 26.42 14.04 -13.24
CA LYS A 140 25.75 15.33 -13.44
C LYS A 140 26.61 16.29 -14.26
N ASP A 141 27.92 16.29 -14.04
CA ASP A 141 28.85 17.03 -14.89
C ASP A 141 28.79 16.56 -16.36
N CYS A 142 28.59 15.27 -16.60
CA CYS A 142 28.34 14.73 -17.94
C CYS A 142 27.02 15.25 -18.52
N CYS A 143 25.93 15.25 -17.74
CA CYS A 143 24.64 15.83 -18.16
C CYS A 143 24.75 17.31 -18.50
N TYR A 144 25.58 18.06 -17.77
CA TYR A 144 25.80 19.48 -18.02
C TYR A 144 26.40 19.75 -19.40
N VAL A 145 27.21 18.82 -19.93
CA VAL A 145 27.85 18.93 -21.25
C VAL A 145 27.04 18.26 -22.37
N LEU A 146 26.47 17.09 -22.12
CA LEU A 146 25.82 16.25 -23.13
C LEU A 146 24.29 16.45 -23.21
N GLY A 147 23.70 17.08 -22.20
CA GLY A 147 22.26 17.11 -21.97
C GLY A 147 21.77 15.89 -21.19
N ALA A 148 20.79 16.10 -20.30
CA ALA A 148 20.22 15.05 -19.47
C ALA A 148 19.55 13.94 -20.31
N ASP A 149 18.75 14.30 -21.32
CA ASP A 149 18.07 13.34 -22.22
C ASP A 149 19.07 12.35 -22.83
N THR A 150 20.18 12.84 -23.36
CA THR A 150 21.23 12.02 -24.00
C THR A 150 21.83 11.03 -23.00
N CYS A 151 22.12 11.48 -21.78
CA CYS A 151 22.74 10.64 -20.76
C CYS A 151 21.77 9.57 -20.23
N LEU A 152 20.51 9.96 -20.00
CA LEU A 152 19.46 9.05 -19.55
C LEU A 152 19.15 7.99 -20.60
N LEU A 153 19.06 8.37 -21.88
CA LEU A 153 18.81 7.42 -22.97
C LEU A 153 19.98 6.43 -23.14
N ALA A 154 21.22 6.87 -22.95
CA ALA A 154 22.36 5.96 -22.96
C ALA A 154 22.29 4.95 -21.80
N ALA A 155 21.93 5.37 -20.58
CA ALA A 155 21.70 4.45 -19.47
C ALA A 155 20.52 3.50 -19.74
N TYR A 156 19.47 3.97 -20.41
CA TYR A 156 18.30 3.17 -20.81
C TYR A 156 18.67 2.10 -21.84
N GLU A 157 19.51 2.44 -22.81
CA GLU A 157 20.04 1.50 -23.79
C GLU A 157 20.86 0.38 -23.14
N LEU A 158 21.63 0.68 -22.08
CA LEU A 158 22.34 -0.35 -21.31
C LEU A 158 21.37 -1.35 -20.67
N ILE A 159 20.27 -0.86 -20.07
CA ILE A 159 19.27 -1.73 -19.43
C ILE A 159 18.55 -2.57 -20.49
N THR A 160 18.08 -1.96 -21.57
CA THR A 160 17.36 -2.70 -22.63
C THR A 160 18.25 -3.72 -23.33
N THR A 161 19.54 -3.41 -23.51
CA THR A 161 20.54 -4.39 -23.97
C THR A 161 20.68 -5.54 -22.98
N ALA A 162 20.82 -5.25 -21.69
CA ALA A 162 20.90 -6.28 -20.65
C ALA A 162 19.65 -7.19 -20.64
N LEU A 163 18.45 -6.60 -20.73
CA LEU A 163 17.17 -7.34 -20.80
C LEU A 163 16.98 -8.15 -22.09
N SER A 164 17.72 -7.86 -23.15
CA SER A 164 17.67 -8.63 -24.40
C SER A 164 18.41 -9.97 -24.32
N HIS A 165 19.26 -10.16 -23.31
CA HIS A 165 19.95 -11.43 -23.07
C HIS A 165 18.99 -12.49 -22.51
N ALA A 166 19.38 -13.76 -22.61
CA ALA A 166 18.61 -14.85 -22.03
C ALA A 166 18.45 -14.65 -20.50
N PRO A 167 17.28 -14.95 -19.89
CA PRO A 167 17.01 -14.65 -18.49
C PRO A 167 18.04 -15.20 -17.49
N ALA A 168 18.64 -16.35 -17.79
CA ALA A 168 19.67 -16.98 -16.96
C ALA A 168 21.05 -16.27 -17.00
N ALA A 169 21.26 -15.37 -17.94
CA ALA A 169 22.51 -14.63 -18.12
C ALA A 169 22.43 -13.19 -17.60
N ILE A 170 21.25 -12.70 -17.20
CA ILE A 170 21.08 -11.32 -16.75
C ILE A 170 21.66 -11.18 -15.34
N SER A 171 22.75 -10.43 -15.23
CA SER A 171 23.31 -10.03 -13.95
C SER A 171 22.49 -8.85 -13.42
N TRP A 172 21.97 -8.94 -12.19
CA TRP A 172 21.17 -7.85 -11.62
C TRP A 172 21.97 -6.55 -11.52
N GLN A 173 23.31 -6.63 -11.42
CA GLN A 173 24.23 -5.50 -11.42
C GLN A 173 24.20 -4.72 -12.74
N GLU A 174 24.02 -5.39 -13.88
CA GLU A 174 23.91 -4.76 -15.21
C GLU A 174 22.62 -3.94 -15.35
N ILE A 175 21.63 -4.20 -14.50
CA ILE A 175 20.37 -3.45 -14.43
C ILE A 175 20.47 -2.36 -13.35
N GLU A 176 20.95 -2.72 -12.16
CA GLU A 176 20.96 -1.82 -11.00
C GLU A 176 21.91 -0.62 -11.19
N ALA A 177 23.11 -0.81 -11.75
CA ALA A 177 24.06 0.29 -11.88
C ALA A 177 23.58 1.38 -12.86
N PRO A 178 23.03 1.04 -14.04
CA PRO A 178 22.35 2.03 -14.88
C PRO A 178 21.15 2.69 -14.20
N LEU A 179 20.31 1.96 -13.45
CA LEU A 179 19.21 2.57 -12.68
C LEU A 179 19.71 3.57 -11.64
N PHE A 180 20.78 3.24 -10.90
CA PHE A 180 21.42 4.15 -9.97
C PHE A 180 21.93 5.41 -10.70
N SER A 181 22.54 5.24 -11.87
CA SER A 181 23.01 6.36 -12.68
C SER A 181 21.88 7.30 -13.10
N MET A 182 20.73 6.76 -13.53
CA MET A 182 19.53 7.53 -13.87
C MET A 182 19.03 8.33 -12.67
N ARG A 183 18.95 7.70 -11.49
CA ARG A 183 18.58 8.39 -10.26
C ARG A 183 19.51 9.56 -9.95
N SER A 184 20.83 9.38 -10.05
CA SER A 184 21.81 10.46 -9.81
C SER A 184 21.68 11.60 -10.81
N MET A 185 21.48 11.27 -12.09
CA MET A 185 21.29 12.24 -13.18
C MET A 185 19.91 12.92 -13.16
N GLY A 186 18.92 12.33 -12.49
CA GLY A 186 17.56 12.85 -12.37
C GLY A 186 17.45 14.24 -11.71
N ALA A 187 18.55 14.80 -11.19
CA ALA A 187 18.59 16.19 -10.75
C ALA A 187 18.74 17.22 -11.85
N GLU A 188 19.24 16.81 -13.01
CA GLU A 188 19.49 17.68 -14.15
C GLU A 188 18.34 17.64 -15.18
N VAL A 189 17.25 16.93 -14.87
CA VAL A 189 16.14 16.66 -15.79
C VAL A 189 15.07 17.73 -15.65
N ASP A 190 14.56 18.21 -16.78
CA ASP A 190 13.38 19.07 -16.80
C ASP A 190 12.13 18.26 -16.43
N PRO A 191 11.32 18.68 -15.44
CA PRO A 191 10.04 18.02 -15.14
C PRO A 191 9.06 17.99 -16.32
N ALA A 192 9.29 18.74 -17.41
CA ALA A 192 8.54 18.68 -18.67
C ALA A 192 9.21 17.82 -19.77
N ASP A 193 10.18 16.97 -19.44
CA ASP A 193 10.78 16.05 -20.42
C ASP A 193 9.73 15.10 -21.02
N GLU A 194 9.77 14.87 -22.33
CA GLU A 194 8.84 13.99 -23.04
C GLU A 194 9.59 12.90 -23.82
N LYS A 195 10.89 12.73 -23.55
CA LYS A 195 11.77 11.86 -24.36
C LYS A 195 12.37 10.71 -23.56
N ALA A 196 13.04 11.01 -22.46
CA ALA A 196 13.80 10.04 -21.68
C ALA A 196 12.98 9.51 -20.51
N VAL A 197 12.35 10.39 -19.73
CA VAL A 197 11.61 10.01 -18.51
C VAL A 197 10.42 9.10 -18.80
N PRO A 198 9.55 9.33 -19.83
CA PRO A 198 8.48 8.39 -20.16
C PRO A 198 8.99 6.95 -20.35
N LYS A 199 10.07 6.79 -21.12
CA LYS A 199 10.67 5.47 -21.40
C LYS A 199 11.19 4.79 -20.12
N ILE A 200 11.74 5.57 -19.19
CA ILE A 200 12.21 5.06 -17.89
C ILE A 200 11.02 4.61 -17.05
N MET A 201 9.93 5.38 -17.03
CA MET A 201 8.71 5.03 -16.28
C MET A 201 8.06 3.76 -16.83
N ASP A 202 7.96 3.63 -18.15
CA ASP A 202 7.43 2.44 -18.82
C ASP A 202 8.31 1.19 -18.64
N LEU A 203 9.60 1.37 -18.36
CA LEU A 203 10.54 0.27 -18.12
C LEU A 203 10.35 -0.37 -16.74
N ILE A 204 9.99 0.41 -15.72
CA ILE A 204 9.96 -0.04 -14.31
C ILE A 204 9.17 -1.35 -14.11
N PRO A 205 7.96 -1.52 -14.66
CA PRO A 205 7.18 -2.76 -14.49
C PRO A 205 7.83 -3.99 -15.12
N SER A 206 8.72 -3.82 -16.10
CA SER A 206 9.40 -4.92 -16.80
C SER A 206 10.70 -5.39 -16.12
N LEU A 207 11.12 -4.71 -15.05
CA LEU A 207 12.36 -5.03 -14.35
C LEU A 207 12.29 -6.39 -13.63
N PRO A 208 13.39 -7.16 -13.58
CA PRO A 208 13.42 -8.47 -12.95
C PRO A 208 13.20 -8.37 -11.43
N PRO A 209 12.59 -9.40 -10.80
CA PRO A 209 12.34 -9.42 -9.37
C PRO A 209 13.63 -9.67 -8.58
N HIS A 210 14.34 -8.61 -8.24
CA HIS A 210 15.53 -8.65 -7.39
C HIS A 210 15.52 -7.48 -6.39
N PRO A 211 15.80 -7.68 -5.09
CA PRO A 211 15.68 -6.62 -4.06
C PRO A 211 16.48 -5.36 -4.39
N ARG A 212 17.72 -5.51 -4.89
CA ARG A 212 18.57 -4.35 -5.27
C ARG A 212 18.04 -3.59 -6.48
N VAL A 213 17.41 -4.28 -7.43
CA VAL A 213 16.80 -3.66 -8.62
C VAL A 213 15.52 -2.93 -8.22
N ARG A 214 14.68 -3.56 -7.40
CA ARG A 214 13.45 -2.97 -6.85
C ARG A 214 13.76 -1.74 -6.00
N TYR A 215 14.75 -1.83 -5.12
CA TYR A 215 15.26 -0.69 -4.35
C TYR A 215 15.65 0.48 -5.26
N ALA A 216 16.46 0.23 -6.30
CA ALA A 216 16.87 1.28 -7.24
C ALA A 216 15.68 1.87 -8.01
N ALA A 217 14.73 1.04 -8.45
CA ALA A 217 13.53 1.47 -9.15
C ALA A 217 12.63 2.35 -8.27
N LEU A 218 12.39 1.97 -7.00
CA LEU A 218 11.63 2.80 -6.04
C LEU A 218 12.29 4.17 -5.83
N LEU A 219 13.62 4.21 -5.79
CA LEU A 219 14.33 5.48 -5.65
C LEU A 219 14.34 6.31 -6.93
N ILE A 220 14.27 5.69 -8.12
CA ILE A 220 13.95 6.40 -9.36
C ILE A 220 12.56 7.02 -9.24
N ILE A 221 11.53 6.27 -8.88
CA ILE A 221 10.16 6.81 -8.73
C ILE A 221 10.18 8.04 -7.81
N SER A 222 10.86 7.93 -6.66
CA SER A 222 11.01 9.04 -5.70
C SER A 222 11.72 10.27 -6.26
N ARG A 223 12.63 10.09 -7.23
CA ARG A 223 13.42 11.18 -7.84
C ARG A 223 12.61 11.95 -8.89
N TYR A 224 11.70 11.29 -9.57
CA TYR A 224 10.95 11.83 -10.70
C TYR A 224 9.49 12.21 -10.35
N THR A 225 9.15 12.35 -9.07
CA THR A 225 7.80 12.72 -8.62
C THR A 225 7.33 14.08 -9.16
N GLU A 226 8.22 15.06 -9.32
CA GLU A 226 7.89 16.33 -9.96
C GLU A 226 7.46 16.17 -11.43
N TRP A 227 8.08 15.21 -12.13
CA TRP A 227 7.70 14.86 -13.50
C TRP A 227 6.35 14.11 -13.52
N ILE A 228 6.16 13.15 -12.61
CA ILE A 228 4.90 12.39 -12.47
C ILE A 228 3.73 13.33 -12.16
N ASN A 229 3.94 14.38 -11.38
CA ASN A 229 2.92 15.40 -11.11
C ASN A 229 2.44 16.12 -12.39
N LYS A 230 3.26 16.21 -13.44
CA LYS A 230 2.81 16.73 -14.75
C LYS A 230 2.16 15.66 -15.64
N HIS A 231 2.30 14.38 -15.29
CA HIS A 231 1.81 13.24 -16.04
C HIS A 231 1.01 12.30 -15.12
N PRO A 232 -0.16 12.75 -14.62
CA PRO A 232 -0.90 12.06 -13.56
C PRO A 232 -1.42 10.66 -13.96
N ASP A 233 -1.51 10.37 -15.26
CA ASP A 233 -1.86 9.04 -15.77
C ASP A 233 -0.91 7.95 -15.26
N TYR A 234 0.29 8.34 -14.84
CA TYR A 234 1.26 7.42 -14.29
C TYR A 234 1.10 7.12 -12.79
N ILE A 235 0.32 7.90 -12.04
CA ILE A 235 0.17 7.74 -10.58
C ILE A 235 -0.36 6.34 -10.18
N PRO A 236 -1.41 5.78 -10.79
CA PRO A 236 -2.01 4.54 -10.31
C PRO A 236 -1.04 3.35 -10.32
N TYR A 237 -0.30 3.15 -11.41
CA TYR A 237 0.61 2.01 -11.48
C TYR A 237 1.90 2.27 -10.67
N GLN A 238 2.31 3.54 -10.48
CA GLN A 238 3.42 3.87 -9.58
C GLN A 238 3.05 3.58 -8.12
N LEU A 239 1.82 3.92 -7.70
CA LEU A 239 1.30 3.52 -6.40
C LEU A 239 1.25 2.00 -6.25
N GLN A 240 0.87 1.26 -7.29
CA GLN A 240 0.91 -0.20 -7.28
C GLN A 240 2.34 -0.74 -7.09
N TYR A 241 3.31 -0.20 -7.81
CA TYR A 241 4.72 -0.61 -7.67
C TYR A 241 5.29 -0.26 -6.29
N ILE A 242 4.96 0.92 -5.76
CA ILE A 242 5.32 1.34 -4.41
C ILE A 242 4.70 0.40 -3.37
N SER A 243 3.43 0.04 -3.54
CA SER A 243 2.71 -0.88 -2.63
C SER A 243 3.36 -2.27 -2.61
N ALA A 244 3.68 -2.82 -3.77
CA ALA A 244 4.43 -4.07 -3.90
C ALA A 244 5.85 -3.98 -3.27
N GLY A 245 6.39 -2.77 -3.14
CA GLY A 245 7.64 -2.51 -2.43
C GLY A 245 7.54 -2.72 -0.91
N PHE A 246 6.37 -2.48 -0.30
CA PHE A 246 6.13 -2.72 1.13
C PHE A 246 5.93 -4.20 1.48
N GLU A 247 5.62 -5.02 0.48
CA GLU A 247 5.46 -6.48 0.63
C GLU A 247 6.81 -7.22 0.56
N ASP A 248 7.92 -6.51 0.31
CA ASP A 248 9.25 -7.10 0.24
C ASP A 248 9.79 -7.43 1.64
N ASN A 249 10.51 -8.54 1.74
CA ASN A 249 11.13 -8.95 3.01
C ASN A 249 12.37 -8.11 3.35
N ASP A 250 12.94 -7.39 2.38
CA ASP A 250 14.11 -6.54 2.58
C ASP A 250 13.71 -5.16 3.15
N ALA A 251 14.21 -4.85 4.35
CA ALA A 251 13.94 -3.60 5.04
C ALA A 251 14.43 -2.35 4.28
N GLU A 252 15.50 -2.45 3.47
CA GLU A 252 15.97 -1.33 2.63
C GLU A 252 14.95 -1.04 1.51
N VAL A 253 14.30 -2.07 0.96
CA VAL A 253 13.23 -1.92 -0.05
C VAL A 253 12.00 -1.26 0.55
N ASN A 254 11.56 -1.70 1.73
CA ASN A 254 10.44 -1.09 2.46
C ASN A 254 10.69 0.38 2.77
N ALA A 255 11.91 0.74 3.18
CA ALA A 255 12.29 2.13 3.41
C ALA A 255 12.26 2.97 2.12
N ALA A 256 12.73 2.41 0.99
CA ALA A 256 12.67 3.07 -0.31
C ALA A 256 11.22 3.26 -0.80
N ALA A 257 10.33 2.30 -0.56
CA ALA A 257 8.90 2.42 -0.86
C ALA A 257 8.25 3.54 -0.04
N GLY A 258 8.55 3.61 1.27
CA GLY A 258 8.13 4.72 2.13
C GLY A 258 8.60 6.08 1.63
N GLN A 259 9.85 6.16 1.18
CA GLN A 259 10.39 7.38 0.58
C GLN A 259 9.67 7.76 -0.72
N ALA A 260 9.48 6.80 -1.63
CA ALA A 260 8.78 7.03 -2.90
C ALA A 260 7.35 7.52 -2.67
N LEU A 261 6.62 6.87 -1.76
CA LEU A 261 5.26 7.30 -1.40
C LEU A 261 5.23 8.72 -0.85
N LYS A 262 6.15 9.04 0.07
CA LYS A 262 6.24 10.38 0.66
C LYS A 262 6.39 11.47 -0.41
N TYR A 263 7.34 11.31 -1.33
CA TYR A 263 7.58 12.29 -2.38
C TYR A 263 6.40 12.35 -3.37
N LEU A 264 5.82 11.21 -3.71
CA LEU A 264 4.65 11.15 -4.60
C LEU A 264 3.47 11.91 -3.98
N CYS A 265 3.17 11.68 -2.69
CA CYS A 265 2.12 12.40 -1.98
C CYS A 265 2.41 13.89 -1.83
N GLN A 266 3.67 14.27 -1.64
CA GLN A 266 4.09 15.66 -1.50
C GLN A 266 3.89 16.43 -2.81
N ASP A 267 4.37 15.87 -3.92
CA ASP A 267 4.44 16.59 -5.20
C ASP A 267 3.13 16.43 -6.00
N CYS A 268 2.50 15.26 -5.97
CA CYS A 268 1.29 14.94 -6.74
C CYS A 268 -0.01 15.21 -5.98
N ARG A 269 0.02 15.97 -4.87
CA ARG A 269 -1.11 16.21 -3.97
C ARG A 269 -2.43 16.60 -4.67
N ARG A 270 -2.35 17.34 -5.77
CA ARG A 270 -3.53 17.83 -6.53
C ARG A 270 -4.24 16.73 -7.33
N HIS A 271 -3.54 15.64 -7.62
CA HIS A 271 -4.05 14.51 -8.38
C HIS A 271 -4.54 13.39 -7.45
N LEU A 272 -4.15 13.46 -6.19
CA LEU A 272 -4.56 12.55 -5.11
C LEU A 272 -5.83 13.06 -4.41
N ASP A 273 -6.78 13.62 -5.18
CA ASP A 273 -8.08 14.08 -4.66
C ASP A 273 -8.92 12.91 -4.12
N ASP A 274 -8.63 11.68 -4.56
CA ASP A 274 -9.14 10.47 -3.94
C ASP A 274 -8.38 10.17 -2.64
N LYS A 275 -8.82 10.81 -1.56
CA LYS A 275 -8.28 10.60 -0.21
C LYS A 275 -8.29 9.13 0.19
N VAL A 276 -9.19 8.31 -0.37
CA VAL A 276 -9.27 6.88 -0.05
C VAL A 276 -7.98 6.15 -0.45
N GLN A 277 -7.45 6.40 -1.66
CA GLN A 277 -6.20 5.80 -2.13
C GLN A 277 -4.99 6.22 -1.29
N VAL A 278 -4.99 7.46 -0.81
CA VAL A 278 -3.93 7.95 0.08
C VAL A 278 -3.99 7.24 1.43
N TYR A 279 -5.18 7.09 2.00
CA TYR A 279 -5.38 6.36 3.26
C TYR A 279 -5.06 4.86 3.11
N GLU A 280 -5.34 4.28 1.94
CA GLU A 280 -4.94 2.91 1.60
C GLU A 280 -3.42 2.77 1.57
N ALA A 281 -2.71 3.64 0.85
CA ALA A 281 -1.26 3.62 0.79
C ALA A 281 -0.61 3.85 2.17
N ILE A 282 -1.18 4.76 2.97
CA ILE A 282 -0.76 4.95 4.38
C ILE A 282 -1.00 3.67 5.18
N ALA A 283 -2.11 2.98 4.98
CA ALA A 283 -2.41 1.74 5.69
C ALA A 283 -1.41 0.63 5.35
N TYR A 284 -0.98 0.51 4.08
CA TYR A 284 0.10 -0.41 3.69
C TYR A 284 1.41 -0.06 4.39
N VAL A 285 1.77 1.23 4.46
CA VAL A 285 2.95 1.68 5.22
C VAL A 285 2.83 1.28 6.69
N ILE A 286 1.68 1.52 7.31
CA ILE A 286 1.42 1.18 8.71
C ILE A 286 1.53 -0.33 8.93
N SER A 287 1.01 -1.15 8.00
CA SER A 287 1.07 -2.62 8.11
C SER A 287 2.51 -3.16 8.07
N ALA A 288 3.43 -2.46 7.40
CA ALA A 288 4.84 -2.82 7.32
C ALA A 288 5.71 -2.24 8.47
N MET A 289 5.15 -1.39 9.33
CA MET A 289 5.85 -0.80 10.46
C MET A 289 6.00 -1.80 11.64
N PRO A 290 7.00 -1.60 12.52
CA PRO A 290 7.03 -2.28 13.81
C PRO A 290 5.73 -2.05 14.59
N MET A 291 5.19 -3.11 15.18
CA MET A 291 3.85 -3.16 15.76
C MET A 291 3.46 -1.96 16.65
N GLU A 292 4.31 -1.53 17.58
CA GLU A 292 4.01 -0.38 18.46
C GLU A 292 3.98 0.96 17.69
N GLN A 293 4.85 1.12 16.68
CA GLN A 293 4.84 2.32 15.82
C GLN A 293 3.64 2.31 14.88
N ALA A 294 3.29 1.13 14.34
CA ALA A 294 2.10 0.93 13.53
C ALA A 294 0.83 1.29 14.30
N ALA A 295 0.70 0.80 15.54
CA ALA A 295 -0.43 1.07 16.42
C ALA A 295 -0.56 2.56 16.76
N GLN A 296 0.56 3.22 17.07
CA GLN A 296 0.57 4.66 17.32
C GLN A 296 0.16 5.45 16.08
N SER A 297 0.64 5.07 14.89
CA SER A 297 0.29 5.69 13.62
C SER A 297 -1.21 5.53 13.31
N LEU A 298 -1.73 4.31 13.38
CA LEU A 298 -3.16 4.03 13.19
C LEU A 298 -4.02 4.86 14.15
N ARG A 299 -3.61 4.94 15.43
CA ARG A 299 -4.31 5.74 16.43
C ARG A 299 -4.36 7.21 16.04
N THR A 300 -3.25 7.80 15.58
CA THR A 300 -3.21 9.21 15.18
C THR A 300 -4.19 9.52 14.05
N PHE A 301 -4.23 8.70 12.99
CA PHE A 301 -5.17 8.91 11.88
C PHE A 301 -6.62 8.66 12.29
N SER A 302 -6.88 7.60 13.07
CA SER A 302 -8.21 7.26 13.55
C SER A 302 -8.79 8.35 14.45
N LEU A 303 -7.96 8.98 15.29
CA LEU A 303 -8.40 10.03 16.21
C LEU A 303 -8.89 11.29 15.48
N ASP A 304 -8.28 11.71 14.37
CA ASP A 304 -8.76 12.88 13.61
C ASP A 304 -10.16 12.62 13.04
N ILE A 305 -10.38 11.41 12.51
CA ILE A 305 -11.68 10.99 11.97
C ILE A 305 -12.72 10.91 13.09
N LEU A 306 -12.40 10.22 14.19
CA LEU A 306 -13.30 10.06 15.34
C LEU A 306 -13.60 11.39 16.03
N ALA A 307 -12.68 12.35 16.05
CA ALA A 307 -12.92 13.69 16.59
C ALA A 307 -14.03 14.42 15.81
N ARG A 308 -14.08 14.27 14.47
CA ARG A 308 -15.14 14.83 13.64
C ARG A 308 -16.49 14.17 13.93
N VAL A 309 -16.51 12.84 14.03
CA VAL A 309 -17.71 12.06 14.40
C VAL A 309 -18.22 12.52 15.78
N HIS A 310 -17.33 12.62 16.75
CA HIS A 310 -17.65 13.03 18.11
C HIS A 310 -18.23 14.45 18.16
N LYS A 311 -17.63 15.39 17.42
CA LYS A 311 -18.12 16.77 17.32
C LYS A 311 -19.58 16.82 16.86
N LEU A 312 -19.97 16.03 15.85
CA LEU A 312 -21.35 15.98 15.39
C LEU A 312 -22.27 15.29 16.39
N ALA A 313 -21.79 14.22 17.04
CA ALA A 313 -22.54 13.46 18.03
C ALA A 313 -22.96 14.32 19.23
N ILE A 314 -22.06 15.14 19.76
CA ILE A 314 -22.33 15.99 20.94
C ILE A 314 -22.92 17.37 20.60
N GLY A 315 -22.89 17.78 19.33
CA GLY A 315 -23.38 19.08 18.91
C GLY A 315 -24.88 19.27 19.20
N SER A 316 -25.28 20.45 19.66
CA SER A 316 -26.71 20.72 19.93
C SER A 316 -27.53 20.98 18.66
N THR A 317 -26.90 21.39 17.57
CA THR A 317 -27.55 21.64 16.28
C THR A 317 -27.55 20.38 15.41
N PRO A 318 -28.58 20.18 14.55
CA PRO A 318 -28.50 19.20 13.47
C PRO A 318 -27.31 19.51 12.55
N ALA A 319 -26.62 18.46 12.08
CA ALA A 319 -25.50 18.62 11.15
C ALA A 319 -26.03 18.96 9.75
N THR A 320 -25.25 19.72 8.97
CA THR A 320 -25.57 19.95 7.57
C THR A 320 -25.30 18.70 6.72
N LYS A 321 -25.82 18.67 5.49
CA LYS A 321 -25.56 17.56 4.57
C LYS A 321 -24.08 17.44 4.23
N GLU A 322 -23.40 18.58 4.10
CA GLU A 322 -21.97 18.66 3.83
C GLU A 322 -21.15 18.10 5.00
N GLU A 323 -21.52 18.42 6.24
CA GLU A 323 -20.85 17.87 7.43
C GLU A 323 -21.03 16.35 7.54
N LEU A 324 -22.22 15.84 7.24
CA LEU A 324 -22.48 14.40 7.22
C LEU A 324 -21.70 13.70 6.10
N LEU A 325 -21.60 14.32 4.92
CA LEU A 325 -20.80 13.82 3.81
C LEU A 325 -19.31 13.77 4.15
N GLU A 326 -18.76 14.81 4.78
CA GLU A 326 -17.37 14.82 5.23
C GLU A 326 -17.07 13.70 6.24
N VAL A 327 -17.97 13.47 7.20
CA VAL A 327 -17.85 12.36 8.15
C VAL A 327 -17.98 11.01 7.44
N SER A 328 -18.89 10.88 6.47
CA SER A 328 -19.00 9.68 5.64
C SER A 328 -17.70 9.35 4.92
N HIS A 329 -17.03 10.34 4.31
CA HIS A 329 -15.72 10.14 3.68
C HIS A 329 -14.63 9.80 4.71
N GLY A 330 -14.67 10.42 5.90
CA GLY A 330 -13.76 10.06 6.99
C GLY A 330 -13.92 8.61 7.43
N LEU A 331 -15.16 8.13 7.58
CA LEU A 331 -15.46 6.75 7.94
C LEU A 331 -15.02 5.77 6.84
N GLU A 332 -15.17 6.14 5.57
CA GLU A 332 -14.67 5.34 4.43
C GLU A 332 -13.14 5.21 4.44
N ASN A 333 -12.43 6.30 4.73
CA ASN A 333 -10.98 6.24 4.92
C ASN A 333 -10.57 5.31 6.08
N LEU A 334 -11.29 5.37 7.21
CA LEU A 334 -11.04 4.49 8.35
C LEU A 334 -11.37 3.03 8.02
N GLU A 335 -12.43 2.79 7.23
CA GLU A 335 -12.79 1.47 6.74
C GLU A 335 -11.63 0.86 5.93
N VAL A 336 -11.09 1.61 4.97
CA VAL A 336 -9.96 1.15 4.15
C VAL A 336 -8.71 0.89 5.00
N MET A 337 -8.39 1.79 5.93
CA MET A 337 -7.25 1.57 6.83
C MET A 337 -7.37 0.28 7.63
N LEU A 338 -8.53 0.06 8.27
CA LEU A 338 -8.76 -1.15 9.06
C LEU A 338 -8.81 -2.40 8.18
N GLY A 339 -9.27 -2.28 6.93
CA GLY A 339 -9.30 -3.37 5.96
C GLY A 339 -7.91 -3.84 5.54
N VAL A 340 -6.98 -2.91 5.31
CA VAL A 340 -5.58 -3.21 4.93
C VAL A 340 -4.76 -3.69 6.12
N ILE A 341 -4.89 -3.04 7.28
CA ILE A 341 -4.10 -3.40 8.48
C ILE A 341 -4.59 -4.72 9.09
N ASP A 342 -5.89 -5.00 9.00
CA ASP A 342 -6.61 -6.17 9.53
C ASP A 342 -6.49 -6.38 11.05
N THR A 343 -5.31 -6.74 11.56
CA THR A 343 -5.02 -6.92 12.99
C THR A 343 -3.51 -6.83 13.27
N PHE A 344 -3.13 -6.55 14.52
CA PHE A 344 -1.73 -6.58 14.99
C PHE A 344 -1.30 -7.94 15.56
N GLY A 345 -2.02 -9.02 15.22
CA GLY A 345 -1.77 -10.37 15.72
C GLY A 345 -2.62 -10.68 16.97
N GLU A 346 -2.20 -11.68 17.75
CA GLU A 346 -2.99 -12.17 18.89
C GLU A 346 -3.03 -11.19 20.09
N GLN A 347 -2.00 -10.35 20.23
CA GLN A 347 -1.89 -9.42 21.34
C GLN A 347 -2.08 -7.99 20.86
N LEU A 348 -3.05 -7.28 21.45
CA LEU A 348 -3.26 -5.87 21.15
C LEU A 348 -2.10 -5.01 21.68
N PRO A 349 -1.49 -4.16 20.84
CA PRO A 349 -0.44 -3.23 21.25
C PRO A 349 -0.94 -2.27 22.33
N ALA A 350 -0.03 -1.77 23.17
CA ALA A 350 -0.40 -0.90 24.30
C ALA A 350 -1.17 0.35 23.83
N ALA A 351 -0.80 0.92 22.68
CA ALA A 351 -1.46 2.08 22.10
C ALA A 351 -2.93 1.84 21.70
N CYS A 352 -3.32 0.58 21.46
CA CYS A 352 -4.68 0.16 21.07
C CYS A 352 -5.49 -0.40 22.26
N GLN A 353 -4.90 -0.54 23.44
CA GLN A 353 -5.64 -0.99 24.62
C GLN A 353 -6.71 0.05 24.98
N ASN A 354 -7.93 -0.43 25.27
CA ASN A 354 -9.11 0.36 25.63
C ASN A 354 -9.66 1.31 24.55
N THR A 355 -8.99 1.46 23.40
CA THR A 355 -9.48 2.37 22.34
C THR A 355 -10.80 1.91 21.73
N TYR A 356 -11.14 0.62 21.82
CA TYR A 356 -12.45 0.10 21.44
C TYR A 356 -13.59 0.69 22.30
N GLN A 357 -13.36 0.92 23.60
CA GLN A 357 -14.34 1.55 24.49
C GLN A 357 -14.49 3.04 24.17
N GLU A 358 -13.36 3.72 23.95
CA GLU A 358 -13.31 5.13 23.57
C GLU A 358 -14.05 5.36 22.24
N ALA A 359 -13.77 4.52 21.22
CA ALA A 359 -14.44 4.58 19.93
C ALA A 359 -15.94 4.31 20.06
N TRP A 360 -16.35 3.31 20.86
CA TRP A 360 -17.77 3.04 21.08
C TRP A 360 -18.49 4.20 21.76
N ALA A 361 -17.86 4.86 22.73
CA ALA A 361 -18.40 6.06 23.38
C ALA A 361 -18.62 7.23 22.41
N VAL A 362 -17.94 7.24 21.26
CA VAL A 362 -18.16 8.18 20.16
C VAL A 362 -19.28 7.69 19.22
N PHE A 363 -19.26 6.42 18.84
CA PHE A 363 -20.22 5.87 17.87
C PHE A 363 -21.65 5.77 18.42
N ASP A 364 -21.83 5.39 19.69
CA ASP A 364 -23.17 5.21 20.27
C ASP A 364 -24.05 6.48 20.17
N PRO A 365 -23.62 7.65 20.67
CA PRO A 365 -24.41 8.88 20.53
C PRO A 365 -24.52 9.36 19.08
N PHE A 366 -23.52 9.07 18.24
CA PHE A 366 -23.55 9.43 16.82
C PHE A 366 -24.66 8.66 16.08
N ILE A 367 -24.72 7.34 16.26
CA ILE A 367 -25.77 6.49 15.69
C ILE A 367 -27.13 6.85 16.26
N ALA A 368 -27.22 7.15 17.57
CA ALA A 368 -28.46 7.60 18.18
C ALA A 368 -29.05 8.84 17.49
N LYS A 369 -28.19 9.76 17.03
CA LYS A 369 -28.60 11.05 16.45
C LYS A 369 -28.76 11.02 14.93
N TYR A 370 -27.90 10.29 14.22
CA TYR A 370 -27.82 10.31 12.75
C TYR A 370 -28.03 8.94 12.10
N GLY A 371 -28.27 7.89 12.87
CA GLY A 371 -28.46 6.52 12.37
C GLY A 371 -29.77 6.27 11.61
N SER A 372 -30.58 7.31 11.34
CA SER A 372 -31.68 7.24 10.39
C SER A 372 -31.27 7.60 8.96
N ASP A 373 -30.09 8.22 8.79
CA ASP A 373 -29.50 8.45 7.47
C ASP A 373 -28.87 7.16 6.95
N TYR A 374 -29.27 6.75 5.74
CA TYR A 374 -28.84 5.50 5.12
C TYR A 374 -27.33 5.43 4.92
N GLN A 375 -26.73 6.49 4.37
CA GLN A 375 -25.30 6.51 4.04
C GLN A 375 -24.43 6.48 5.30
N ILE A 376 -24.83 7.24 6.33
CA ILE A 376 -24.17 7.22 7.63
C ILE A 376 -24.27 5.83 8.28
N THR A 377 -25.43 5.20 8.22
CA THR A 377 -25.66 3.87 8.77
C THR A 377 -24.78 2.82 8.09
N GLU A 378 -24.77 2.80 6.75
CA GLU A 378 -23.91 1.91 5.97
C GLU A 378 -22.44 2.08 6.33
N ARG A 379 -21.92 3.31 6.29
CA ARG A 379 -20.50 3.56 6.60
C ARG A 379 -20.14 3.21 8.04
N THR A 380 -20.98 3.58 9.00
CA THR A 380 -20.72 3.32 10.41
C THR A 380 -20.71 1.83 10.72
N THR A 381 -21.67 1.06 10.21
CA THR A 381 -21.74 -0.39 10.44
C THR A 381 -20.59 -1.15 9.79
N ARG A 382 -20.10 -0.71 8.63
CA ARG A 382 -18.90 -1.28 7.98
C ARG A 382 -17.62 -1.05 8.79
N VAL A 383 -17.43 0.18 9.29
CA VAL A 383 -16.31 0.48 10.21
C VAL A 383 -16.42 -0.33 11.49
N LEU A 384 -17.62 -0.46 12.07
CA LEU A 384 -17.84 -1.28 13.26
C LEU A 384 -17.47 -2.75 13.00
N ARG A 385 -17.86 -3.34 11.85
CA ARG A 385 -17.48 -4.71 11.49
C ARG A 385 -15.96 -4.90 11.53
N LEU A 386 -15.22 -4.01 10.87
CA LEU A 386 -13.76 -4.10 10.82
C LEU A 386 -13.13 -3.83 12.18
N GLY A 387 -13.64 -2.87 12.95
CA GLY A 387 -13.20 -2.62 14.32
C GLY A 387 -13.40 -3.84 15.23
N LEU A 388 -14.58 -4.48 15.19
CA LEU A 388 -14.89 -5.69 15.95
C LEU A 388 -13.92 -6.83 15.60
N LYS A 389 -13.59 -7.00 14.30
CA LYS A 389 -12.59 -7.97 13.85
C LYS A 389 -11.19 -7.61 14.37
N PHE A 390 -10.77 -6.36 14.18
CA PHE A 390 -9.45 -5.85 14.56
C PHE A 390 -9.15 -6.05 16.05
N PHE A 391 -10.13 -5.74 16.92
CA PHE A 391 -9.98 -5.87 18.37
C PHE A 391 -10.27 -7.27 18.91
N GLY A 392 -10.92 -8.13 18.13
CA GLY A 392 -11.19 -9.53 18.47
C GLY A 392 -11.86 -9.70 19.86
N PRO A 393 -11.37 -10.62 20.71
CA PRO A 393 -11.98 -10.87 22.03
C PRO A 393 -12.02 -9.65 22.97
N ALA A 394 -11.23 -8.61 22.73
CA ALA A 394 -11.19 -7.44 23.61
C ALA A 394 -12.51 -6.65 23.61
N VAL A 395 -13.34 -6.74 22.56
CA VAL A 395 -14.61 -5.99 22.48
C VAL A 395 -15.74 -6.58 23.32
N ARG A 396 -15.59 -7.76 23.92
CA ARG A 396 -16.63 -8.43 24.72
C ARG A 396 -17.37 -7.49 25.68
N PRO A 397 -16.70 -6.60 26.45
CA PRO A 397 -17.39 -5.73 27.41
C PRO A 397 -18.38 -4.73 26.79
N ILE A 398 -18.21 -4.36 25.51
CA ILE A 398 -19.07 -3.38 24.83
C ILE A 398 -20.17 -4.03 23.98
N LEU A 399 -20.06 -5.33 23.65
CA LEU A 399 -21.00 -6.01 22.75
C LEU A 399 -22.48 -5.89 23.17
N PRO A 400 -22.86 -6.02 24.45
CA PRO A 400 -24.27 -5.86 24.85
C PRO A 400 -24.81 -4.46 24.51
N SER A 401 -24.00 -3.41 24.71
CA SER A 401 -24.38 -2.03 24.37
C SER A 401 -24.47 -1.82 22.86
N VAL A 402 -23.56 -2.42 22.09
CA VAL A 402 -23.57 -2.36 20.62
C VAL A 402 -24.87 -2.96 20.09
N LEU A 403 -25.20 -4.19 20.49
CA LEU A 403 -26.41 -4.88 20.08
C LEU A 403 -27.70 -4.16 20.49
N LEU A 404 -27.72 -3.55 21.68
CA LEU A 404 -28.84 -2.71 22.12
C LEU A 404 -29.02 -1.50 21.18
N ARG A 405 -27.93 -0.84 20.76
CA ARG A 405 -28.01 0.25 19.79
C ARG A 405 -28.50 -0.24 18.42
N MET A 406 -27.98 -1.35 17.92
CA MET A 406 -28.37 -1.89 16.60
C MET A 406 -29.86 -2.26 16.58
N SER A 407 -30.34 -2.97 17.61
CA SER A 407 -31.74 -3.39 17.70
C SER A 407 -32.71 -2.22 17.83
N THR A 408 -32.39 -1.23 18.67
CA THR A 408 -33.23 -0.02 18.81
C THR A 408 -33.23 0.84 17.56
N ALA A 409 -32.09 0.96 16.88
CA ALA A 409 -31.99 1.70 15.62
C ALA A 409 -32.73 1.00 14.48
N PHE A 410 -32.68 -0.34 14.39
CA PHE A 410 -33.49 -1.09 13.45
C PHE A 410 -34.99 -0.96 13.74
N GLU A 411 -35.40 -1.09 15.01
CA GLU A 411 -36.80 -0.92 15.42
C GLU A 411 -37.36 0.45 15.00
N ALA A 412 -36.55 1.51 15.13
CA ALA A 412 -36.92 2.85 14.71
C ALA A 412 -36.97 3.00 13.17
N THR A 413 -35.95 2.53 12.47
CA THR A 413 -35.68 2.93 11.07
C THR A 413 -36.04 1.87 10.03
N GLY A 414 -35.90 0.58 10.38
CA GLY A 414 -36.02 -0.53 9.44
C GLY A 414 -34.84 -0.71 8.47
N LEU A 415 -33.69 -0.06 8.71
CA LEU A 415 -32.52 -0.17 7.84
C LEU A 415 -31.79 -1.51 8.01
N SER A 416 -31.62 -2.25 6.92
CA SER A 416 -31.06 -3.61 6.85
C SER A 416 -29.64 -3.73 7.46
N SER A 417 -28.79 -2.70 7.32
CA SER A 417 -27.42 -2.70 7.84
C SER A 417 -27.31 -3.00 9.34
N TYR A 418 -28.34 -2.65 10.13
CA TYR A 418 -28.39 -2.96 11.56
C TYR A 418 -28.60 -4.46 11.84
N LEU A 419 -29.36 -5.15 10.99
CA LEU A 419 -29.48 -6.61 11.02
C LEU A 419 -28.17 -7.26 10.57
N TRP A 420 -27.58 -6.75 9.49
CA TRP A 420 -26.33 -7.23 8.95
C TRP A 420 -25.20 -7.24 9.99
N ILE A 421 -24.96 -6.12 10.67
CA ILE A 421 -23.92 -6.03 11.68
C ILE A 421 -24.25 -6.87 12.93
N SER A 422 -25.53 -6.95 13.32
CA SER A 422 -25.96 -7.82 14.42
C SER A 422 -25.68 -9.29 14.09
N SER A 423 -25.93 -9.71 12.85
CA SER A 423 -25.58 -11.04 12.33
C SER A 423 -24.08 -11.30 12.44
N LYS A 424 -23.22 -10.34 12.04
CA LYS A 424 -21.76 -10.48 12.18
C LYS A 424 -21.30 -10.62 13.64
N ILE A 425 -21.94 -9.91 14.57
CA ILE A 425 -21.64 -10.04 16.00
C ILE A 425 -22.05 -11.42 16.52
N VAL A 426 -23.23 -11.92 16.14
CA VAL A 426 -23.67 -13.28 16.51
C VAL A 426 -22.75 -14.35 15.93
N GLY A 427 -22.33 -14.21 14.67
CA GLY A 427 -21.38 -15.15 14.06
C GLY A 427 -20.02 -15.19 14.73
N ALA A 428 -19.53 -14.03 15.22
CA ALA A 428 -18.23 -13.95 15.88
C ALA A 428 -18.27 -14.32 17.38
N PHE A 429 -19.37 -14.02 18.08
CA PHE A 429 -19.44 -14.09 19.54
C PHE A 429 -20.64 -14.88 20.08
N GLY A 430 -21.41 -15.55 19.21
CA GLY A 430 -22.63 -16.27 19.58
C GLY A 430 -22.39 -17.43 20.55
N ASN A 431 -21.18 -18.00 20.56
CA ASN A 431 -20.80 -19.07 21.50
C ASN A 431 -20.51 -18.59 22.93
N GLU A 432 -20.38 -17.28 23.17
CA GLU A 432 -20.12 -16.74 24.50
C GLU A 432 -21.29 -17.00 25.45
N GLU A 433 -21.01 -17.41 26.70
CA GLU A 433 -22.03 -17.72 27.69
C GLU A 433 -22.40 -16.54 28.61
N ASP A 434 -21.81 -15.36 28.38
CA ASP A 434 -22.08 -14.16 29.18
C ASP A 434 -23.59 -13.84 29.20
N PRO A 435 -24.23 -13.79 30.38
CA PRO A 435 -25.66 -13.57 30.49
C PRO A 435 -26.13 -12.23 29.89
N ALA A 436 -25.32 -11.17 29.99
CA ALA A 436 -25.67 -9.87 29.44
C ALA A 436 -25.66 -9.89 27.90
N LEU A 437 -24.66 -10.54 27.30
CA LEU A 437 -24.60 -10.74 25.86
C LEU A 437 -25.73 -11.66 25.34
N ARG A 438 -26.05 -12.75 26.04
CA ARG A 438 -27.19 -13.62 25.69
C ARG A 438 -28.52 -12.87 25.76
N ALA A 439 -28.70 -12.00 26.75
CA ALA A 439 -29.88 -11.12 26.84
C ALA A 439 -29.91 -10.13 25.65
N ALA A 440 -28.78 -9.56 25.27
CA ALA A 440 -28.70 -8.66 24.12
C ALA A 440 -29.02 -9.37 22.78
N PHE A 441 -28.59 -10.62 22.58
CA PHE A 441 -28.99 -11.42 21.41
C PHE A 441 -30.50 -11.66 21.37
N ARG A 442 -31.11 -11.93 22.53
CA ARG A 442 -32.57 -12.09 22.65
C ARG A 442 -33.31 -10.80 22.29
N ASP A 443 -32.84 -9.67 22.81
CA ASP A 443 -33.43 -8.36 22.52
C ASP A 443 -33.35 -8.02 21.02
N VAL A 444 -32.20 -8.30 20.38
CA VAL A 444 -32.03 -8.13 18.93
C VAL A 444 -33.01 -9.00 18.16
N LEU A 445 -33.10 -10.30 18.49
CA LEU A 445 -34.03 -11.21 17.84
C LEU A 445 -35.47 -10.70 17.96
N GLU A 446 -35.91 -10.36 19.17
CA GLU A 446 -37.31 -10.03 19.44
C GLU A 446 -37.73 -8.68 18.83
N ARG A 447 -36.90 -7.64 18.99
CA ARG A 447 -37.19 -6.30 18.41
C ARG A 447 -37.17 -6.35 16.89
N SER A 448 -36.17 -7.00 16.31
CA SER A 448 -36.05 -7.11 14.85
C SER A 448 -37.18 -7.92 14.24
N SER A 449 -37.57 -9.04 14.86
CA SER A 449 -38.71 -9.86 14.41
C SER A 449 -40.02 -9.06 14.45
N LYS A 450 -40.25 -8.33 15.55
CA LYS A 450 -41.44 -7.50 15.71
C LYS A 450 -41.49 -6.39 14.66
N LYS A 451 -40.37 -5.70 14.43
CA LYS A 451 -40.27 -4.65 13.40
C LYS A 451 -40.49 -5.22 12.00
N LEU A 452 -39.91 -6.38 11.68
CA LEU A 452 -40.10 -7.02 10.39
C LEU A 452 -41.59 -7.34 10.12
N VAL A 453 -42.32 -7.83 11.12
CA VAL A 453 -43.77 -8.05 10.99
C VAL A 453 -44.51 -6.76 10.65
N LEU A 454 -44.17 -5.65 11.32
CA LEU A 454 -44.79 -4.35 11.03
C LEU A 454 -44.49 -3.90 9.60
N ILE A 455 -43.26 -4.07 9.12
CA ILE A 455 -42.90 -3.72 7.75
C ILE A 455 -43.68 -4.60 6.76
N LEU A 456 -43.77 -5.91 7.00
CA LEU A 456 -44.47 -6.87 6.13
C LEU A 456 -46.00 -6.68 6.09
N GLN A 457 -46.58 -6.00 7.08
CA GLN A 457 -48.00 -5.61 7.05
C GLN A 457 -48.25 -4.47 6.07
N GLU A 458 -47.26 -3.62 5.82
CA GLU A 458 -47.36 -2.46 4.94
C GLU A 458 -46.82 -2.73 3.53
N LYS A 459 -45.85 -3.63 3.43
CA LYS A 459 -45.02 -3.84 2.25
C LYS A 459 -44.88 -5.33 1.92
N PRO A 460 -45.01 -5.75 0.65
CA PRO A 460 -44.72 -7.13 0.27
C PRO A 460 -43.22 -7.42 0.44
N PRO A 461 -42.81 -8.69 0.69
CA PRO A 461 -41.41 -9.08 0.82
C PRO A 461 -40.52 -8.58 -0.33
N SER A 462 -41.05 -8.59 -1.56
CA SER A 462 -40.34 -8.17 -2.77
C SER A 462 -39.92 -6.69 -2.79
N SER A 463 -40.47 -5.87 -1.90
CA SER A 463 -40.13 -4.45 -1.79
C SER A 463 -39.09 -4.14 -0.70
N ILE A 464 -38.67 -5.15 0.06
CA ILE A 464 -37.68 -5.07 1.13
C ILE A 464 -36.67 -6.24 1.07
N PRO A 465 -36.13 -6.60 -0.12
CA PRO A 465 -35.32 -7.81 -0.27
C PRO A 465 -34.06 -7.80 0.59
N ASP A 466 -33.44 -6.63 0.77
CA ASP A 466 -32.26 -6.41 1.63
C ASP A 466 -32.55 -6.71 3.10
N VAL A 467 -33.69 -6.22 3.62
CA VAL A 467 -34.11 -6.49 5.00
C VAL A 467 -34.42 -7.98 5.20
N MET A 468 -35.06 -8.61 4.20
CA MET A 468 -35.35 -10.05 4.25
C MET A 468 -34.05 -10.88 4.25
N GLU A 469 -33.10 -10.54 3.38
CA GLU A 469 -31.81 -11.20 3.30
C GLU A 469 -31.05 -11.11 4.63
N ASP A 470 -30.80 -9.89 5.13
CA ASP A 470 -30.01 -9.70 6.35
C ASP A 470 -30.70 -10.27 7.60
N TYR A 471 -32.04 -10.27 7.63
CA TYR A 471 -32.79 -10.95 8.69
C TYR A 471 -32.56 -12.46 8.66
N LEU A 472 -32.65 -13.10 7.48
CA LEU A 472 -32.42 -14.53 7.34
C LEU A 472 -30.97 -14.91 7.66
N GLN A 473 -30.01 -14.12 7.19
CA GLN A 473 -28.60 -14.30 7.55
C GLN A 473 -28.41 -14.21 9.05
N MET A 474 -29.05 -13.26 9.73
CA MET A 474 -29.03 -13.19 11.21
C MET A 474 -29.64 -14.45 11.85
N MET A 475 -30.75 -14.96 11.32
CA MET A 475 -31.36 -16.20 11.84
C MET A 475 -30.46 -17.43 11.64
N LEU A 476 -29.75 -17.52 10.52
CA LEU A 476 -28.77 -18.57 10.25
C LEU A 476 -27.61 -18.52 11.27
N GLN A 477 -27.10 -17.34 11.60
CA GLN A 477 -26.09 -17.20 12.66
C GLN A 477 -26.67 -17.54 14.04
N MET A 478 -27.92 -17.16 14.32
CA MET A 478 -28.59 -17.48 15.59
C MET A 478 -28.81 -18.98 15.77
N ILE A 479 -29.23 -19.72 14.75
CA ILE A 479 -29.41 -21.18 14.87
C ILE A 479 -28.07 -21.91 15.05
N GLU A 480 -27.01 -21.44 14.39
CA GLU A 480 -25.68 -22.04 14.47
C GLU A 480 -25.00 -21.79 15.82
N PHE A 481 -24.99 -20.54 16.29
CA PHE A 481 -24.19 -20.13 17.45
C PHE A 481 -25.00 -19.84 18.72
N ALA A 482 -26.29 -19.51 18.59
CA ALA A 482 -27.17 -19.19 19.72
C ALA A 482 -28.55 -19.89 19.66
N PRO A 483 -28.63 -21.20 19.41
CA PRO A 483 -29.90 -21.91 19.26
C PRO A 483 -30.76 -21.84 20.52
N ASP A 484 -30.14 -21.70 21.70
CA ASP A 484 -30.85 -21.49 22.95
C ASP A 484 -31.57 -20.14 23.02
N VAL A 485 -31.02 -19.10 22.41
CA VAL A 485 -31.68 -17.80 22.30
C VAL A 485 -32.82 -17.89 21.28
N LEU A 486 -32.55 -18.46 20.10
CA LEU A 486 -33.52 -18.56 19.01
C LEU A 486 -34.77 -19.35 19.39
N PHE A 487 -34.60 -20.63 19.76
CA PHE A 487 -35.73 -21.54 19.97
C PHE A 487 -36.55 -21.21 21.22
N THR A 488 -35.94 -20.61 22.24
CA THR A 488 -36.67 -20.25 23.47
C THR A 488 -37.36 -18.89 23.39
N SER A 489 -37.14 -18.13 22.31
CA SER A 489 -37.77 -16.82 22.15
C SER A 489 -39.18 -16.95 21.57
N PRO A 490 -40.16 -16.14 22.04
CA PRO A 490 -41.48 -16.04 21.40
C PRO A 490 -41.40 -15.59 19.93
N ALA A 491 -40.29 -14.97 19.53
CA ALA A 491 -40.06 -14.55 18.15
C ALA A 491 -39.75 -15.70 17.18
N PHE A 492 -39.47 -16.91 17.66
CA PHE A 492 -39.15 -18.06 16.79
C PHE A 492 -40.23 -18.33 15.73
N ALA A 493 -41.50 -18.31 16.11
CA ALA A 493 -42.60 -18.51 15.16
C ALA A 493 -42.65 -17.41 14.08
N ILE A 494 -42.25 -16.19 14.43
CA ILE A 494 -42.16 -15.07 13.48
C ILE A 494 -41.01 -15.30 12.51
N ALA A 495 -39.84 -15.70 13.02
CA ALA A 495 -38.68 -16.01 12.19
C ALA A 495 -38.99 -17.12 11.17
N PHE A 496 -39.72 -18.18 11.59
CA PHE A 496 -40.13 -19.26 10.69
C PHE A 496 -41.06 -18.76 9.57
N ARG A 497 -42.07 -17.93 9.90
CA ARG A 497 -42.94 -17.33 8.89
C ARG A 497 -42.21 -16.37 7.95
N ALA A 498 -41.24 -15.61 8.46
CA ALA A 498 -40.41 -14.74 7.63
C ALA A 498 -39.60 -15.56 6.60
N ALA A 499 -39.06 -16.72 7.00
CA ALA A 499 -38.39 -17.64 6.08
C ALA A 499 -39.34 -18.17 5.01
N MET A 500 -40.57 -18.54 5.37
CA MET A 500 -41.59 -18.94 4.38
C MET A 500 -41.95 -17.80 3.42
N ALA A 501 -42.14 -16.59 3.94
CA ALA A 501 -42.43 -15.42 3.11
C ALA A 501 -41.29 -15.13 2.11
N ALA A 502 -40.04 -15.37 2.49
CA ALA A 502 -38.90 -15.21 1.61
C ALA A 502 -38.86 -16.20 0.43
N LEU A 503 -39.52 -17.36 0.54
CA LEU A 503 -39.66 -18.30 -0.59
C LEU A 503 -40.50 -17.73 -1.75
N THR A 504 -41.23 -16.64 -1.51
CA THR A 504 -42.02 -15.95 -2.55
C THR A 504 -41.21 -14.95 -3.37
N LEU A 505 -39.95 -14.71 -3.01
CA LEU A 505 -39.06 -13.77 -3.68
C LEU A 505 -38.49 -14.37 -4.98
N ILE A 506 -38.06 -13.51 -5.89
CA ILE A 506 -37.35 -13.89 -7.13
C ILE A 506 -35.86 -13.54 -6.96
N HIS A 507 -35.25 -14.05 -5.89
CA HIS A 507 -33.85 -13.83 -5.54
C HIS A 507 -33.25 -15.13 -5.01
N SER A 508 -32.42 -15.81 -5.82
CA SER A 508 -31.89 -17.14 -5.51
C SER A 508 -31.17 -17.19 -4.16
N ASP A 509 -30.35 -16.19 -3.84
CA ASP A 509 -29.58 -16.16 -2.60
C ASP A 509 -30.48 -16.07 -1.35
N ILE A 510 -31.54 -15.27 -1.41
CA ILE A 510 -32.51 -15.13 -0.31
C ILE A 510 -33.32 -16.42 -0.14
N ILE A 511 -33.74 -17.02 -1.26
CA ILE A 511 -34.46 -18.31 -1.24
C ILE A 511 -33.57 -19.41 -0.66
N PHE A 512 -32.31 -19.49 -1.05
CA PHE A 512 -31.38 -20.47 -0.49
C PHE A 512 -31.15 -20.27 1.00
N ALA A 513 -30.97 -19.03 1.46
CA ALA A 513 -30.86 -18.73 2.89
C ALA A 513 -32.12 -19.15 3.66
N ALA A 514 -33.31 -18.90 3.11
CA ALA A 514 -34.57 -19.33 3.70
C ALA A 514 -34.71 -20.85 3.75
N LEU A 515 -34.39 -21.55 2.66
CA LEU A 515 -34.40 -23.02 2.59
C LEU A 515 -33.39 -23.63 3.55
N ASP A 516 -32.19 -23.08 3.67
CA ASP A 516 -31.19 -23.54 4.62
C ASP A 516 -31.63 -23.35 6.07
N LEU A 517 -32.26 -22.22 6.39
CA LEU A 517 -32.81 -21.99 7.72
C LEU A 517 -33.93 -22.99 8.04
N ILE A 518 -34.89 -23.15 7.13
CA ILE A 518 -36.00 -24.09 7.28
C ILE A 518 -35.46 -25.52 7.42
N ARG A 519 -34.53 -25.93 6.56
CA ARG A 519 -33.86 -27.23 6.63
C ARG A 519 -33.20 -27.42 7.99
N SER A 520 -32.40 -26.47 8.44
CA SER A 520 -31.68 -26.54 9.73
C SER A 520 -32.63 -26.67 10.92
N ILE A 521 -33.81 -26.06 10.86
CA ILE A 521 -34.86 -26.22 11.88
C ILE A 521 -35.51 -27.61 11.80
N LEU A 522 -35.92 -28.05 10.61
CA LEU A 522 -36.66 -29.30 10.40
C LEU A 522 -35.79 -30.55 10.62
N THR A 523 -34.48 -30.44 10.38
CA THR A 523 -33.52 -31.53 10.56
C THR A 523 -32.73 -31.43 11.86
N HIS A 524 -33.13 -30.54 12.78
CA HIS A 524 -32.42 -30.38 14.05
C HIS A 524 -32.52 -31.66 14.90
N ASP A 525 -31.39 -32.12 15.44
CA ASP A 525 -31.28 -33.40 16.19
C ASP A 525 -32.24 -33.51 17.38
N CYS A 526 -32.69 -32.38 17.94
CA CYS A 526 -33.68 -32.37 19.01
C CYS A 526 -35.04 -32.97 18.62
N LEU A 527 -35.37 -33.01 17.33
CA LEU A 527 -36.63 -33.58 16.83
C LEU A 527 -36.58 -35.11 16.72
N ALA A 528 -35.38 -35.70 16.60
CA ALA A 528 -35.15 -37.13 16.45
C ALA A 528 -34.11 -37.65 17.46
N PRO A 529 -34.42 -37.64 18.77
CA PRO A 529 -33.48 -38.09 19.79
C PRO A 529 -33.13 -39.58 19.61
N VAL A 530 -31.84 -39.91 19.67
CA VAL A 530 -31.33 -41.28 19.56
C VAL A 530 -31.79 -42.11 20.76
N SER A 531 -32.48 -43.23 20.52
CA SER A 531 -33.20 -43.99 21.55
C SER A 531 -32.35 -44.55 22.71
N ASN A 532 -31.01 -44.52 22.59
CA ASN A 532 -30.07 -45.13 23.55
C ASN A 532 -29.12 -44.13 24.23
N VAL A 533 -29.26 -42.82 23.98
CA VAL A 533 -28.43 -41.77 24.61
C VAL A 533 -29.33 -40.68 25.17
N PRO A 534 -29.15 -40.25 26.44
CA PRO A 534 -29.90 -39.12 26.98
C PRO A 534 -29.65 -37.87 26.11
N PRO A 535 -30.70 -37.20 25.61
CA PRO A 535 -30.50 -36.02 24.78
C PRO A 535 -29.88 -34.87 25.60
N PRO A 536 -29.15 -33.95 24.96
CA PRO A 536 -28.65 -32.74 25.62
C PRO A 536 -29.76 -31.99 26.39
N PRO A 537 -29.46 -31.38 27.56
CA PRO A 537 -30.48 -30.80 28.44
C PRO A 537 -31.41 -29.77 27.78
N LYS A 538 -30.90 -29.03 26.79
CA LYS A 538 -31.68 -27.99 26.07
C LYS A 538 -32.56 -28.57 24.94
N PHE A 539 -32.29 -29.79 24.45
CA PHE A 539 -33.00 -30.38 23.31
C PHE A 539 -34.50 -30.56 23.53
N PRO A 540 -34.99 -31.03 24.71
CA PRO A 540 -36.42 -31.10 24.97
C PRO A 540 -37.11 -29.75 24.86
N LEU A 541 -36.45 -28.66 25.27
CA LEU A 541 -36.98 -27.30 25.16
C LEU A 541 -37.08 -26.86 23.70
N TYR A 542 -36.06 -27.15 22.89
CA TYR A 542 -36.08 -26.82 21.45
C TYR A 542 -37.16 -27.61 20.73
N ALA A 543 -37.27 -28.91 20.97
CA ALA A 543 -38.30 -29.74 20.37
C ALA A 543 -39.72 -29.25 20.72
N ALA A 544 -39.93 -28.83 21.98
CA ALA A 544 -41.20 -28.28 22.43
C ALA A 544 -41.53 -26.91 21.79
N ALA A 545 -40.52 -26.13 21.42
CA ALA A 545 -40.71 -24.87 20.70
C ALA A 545 -40.94 -25.08 19.19
N ILE A 546 -40.23 -26.03 18.58
CA ILE A 546 -40.24 -26.26 17.14
C ILE A 546 -41.51 -26.98 16.68
N ARG A 547 -41.92 -28.06 17.36
CA ARG A 547 -43.06 -28.90 16.93
C ARG A 547 -44.36 -28.11 16.72
N PRO A 548 -44.82 -27.24 17.64
CA PRO A 548 -46.06 -26.50 17.45
C PRO A 548 -46.02 -25.54 16.26
N VAL A 549 -44.84 -24.98 15.94
CA VAL A 549 -44.68 -24.09 14.78
C VAL A 549 -44.76 -24.89 13.48
N ILE A 550 -44.08 -26.04 13.41
CA ILE A 550 -44.16 -26.93 12.23
C ILE A 550 -45.60 -27.44 12.03
N GLU A 551 -46.27 -27.87 13.10
CA GLU A 551 -47.65 -28.37 13.02
C GLU A 551 -48.61 -27.29 12.50
N LYS A 552 -48.39 -26.03 12.88
CA LYS A 552 -49.23 -24.91 12.47
C LYS A 552 -48.94 -24.46 11.03
N GLU A 553 -47.68 -24.30 10.66
CA GLU A 553 -47.27 -23.64 9.41
C GLU A 553 -46.91 -24.64 8.29
N GLY A 554 -46.79 -25.94 8.61
CA GLY A 554 -46.25 -26.96 7.70
C GLY A 554 -47.06 -27.18 6.42
N LEU A 555 -48.39 -27.00 6.45
CA LEU A 555 -49.23 -27.09 5.25
C LEU A 555 -48.92 -25.96 4.27
N GLU A 556 -48.80 -24.73 4.77
CA GLU A 556 -48.49 -23.56 3.96
C GLU A 556 -47.06 -23.61 3.42
N LEU A 557 -46.10 -24.07 4.24
CA LEU A 557 -44.73 -24.32 3.79
C LEU A 557 -44.69 -25.32 2.61
N THR A 558 -45.44 -26.42 2.71
CA THR A 558 -45.52 -27.41 1.61
C THR A 558 -46.10 -26.77 0.34
N GLY A 559 -47.10 -25.88 0.49
CA GLY A 559 -47.64 -25.12 -0.62
C GLY A 559 -46.59 -24.24 -1.32
N TYR A 560 -45.78 -23.49 -0.55
CA TYR A 560 -44.70 -22.68 -1.10
C TYR A 560 -43.64 -23.53 -1.83
N LEU A 561 -43.22 -24.66 -1.24
CA LEU A 561 -42.19 -25.54 -1.82
C LEU A 561 -42.64 -26.24 -3.11
N LEU A 562 -43.94 -26.46 -3.30
CA LEU A 562 -44.51 -27.06 -4.51
C LEU A 562 -44.85 -26.03 -5.59
N SER A 563 -44.92 -24.75 -5.23
CA SER A 563 -45.28 -23.65 -6.12
C SER A 563 -44.06 -22.85 -6.62
N ALA A 564 -42.93 -22.95 -5.93
CA ALA A 564 -41.61 -22.51 -6.37
C ALA A 564 -41.04 -23.49 -7.41
#